data_AF-A0A6A1UP18-F1
#
_entry.id   AF-A0A6A1UP18-F1
#
_cell.length_a   1.000
_cell.length_b   1.000
_cell.length_c   1.000
_cell.angle_alpha   90.00
_cell.angle_beta   90.00
_cell.angle_gamma   90.00
#
_symmetry.space_group_name_H-M   'P 1'
#
loop_
_entity.id
_entity.type
_entity.pdbx_description
1 polymer ?
#
loop_
_entity_poly.entity_id
_entity_poly.type
_entity_poly.pdbx_seq_one_letter_code
_entity_poly.pdbx_strand_id
1 'polypeptide(L)'
;MNRVLDDFQLDYERTEDRITVTSTMNTVYRTHKNRMFQHYSVFNSKEEALKHPYPDMNKEEWTRVYDLFVNEEFQRRSAINKENRAKLKIVHTSGARSFQRVRALLVRKNGGVTVAARVEGKSYTEVEIFAEVLGTKGVMCEV
;
A
#
# COMPACT_ATOMS: atom_id res chain seq x y z
N MET A 1 -4.39 -31.25 -15.34
CA MET A 1 -3.16 -30.41 -15.39
C MET A 1 -3.59 -28.96 -15.27
N ASN A 2 -3.29 -28.31 -14.15
CA ASN A 2 -3.63 -26.89 -13.93
C ASN A 2 -2.56 -26.04 -14.64
N ARG A 3 -2.79 -25.69 -15.92
CA ARG A 3 -1.85 -24.93 -16.76
C ARG A 3 -1.24 -23.70 -16.07
N VAL A 4 -2.01 -23.03 -15.22
CA VAL A 4 -1.56 -21.83 -14.49
C VAL A 4 -0.52 -22.15 -13.41
N LEU A 5 -0.49 -23.36 -12.85
CA LEU A 5 0.53 -23.77 -11.87
C LEU A 5 1.80 -24.30 -12.53
N ASP A 6 1.69 -24.86 -13.73
CA ASP A 6 2.85 -25.42 -14.46
C ASP A 6 3.78 -24.33 -15.02
N ASP A 7 3.23 -23.15 -15.36
CA ASP A 7 3.99 -22.02 -15.93
C ASP A 7 4.68 -21.11 -14.90
N PHE A 8 4.39 -21.24 -13.60
CA PHE A 8 5.01 -20.43 -12.54
C PHE A 8 6.15 -21.17 -11.87
N GLN A 9 7.21 -21.47 -12.64
CA GLN A 9 8.48 -21.90 -12.07
C GLN A 9 9.23 -20.66 -11.56
N LEU A 10 9.34 -20.52 -10.24
CA LEU A 10 10.14 -19.45 -9.63
C LEU A 10 11.63 -19.77 -9.81
N ASP A 11 12.34 -18.93 -10.55
CA ASP A 11 13.78 -19.01 -10.68
C ASP A 11 14.43 -18.17 -9.57
N TYR A 12 14.90 -18.83 -8.51
CA TYR A 12 15.56 -18.14 -7.39
C TYR A 12 16.96 -17.61 -7.72
N GLU A 13 17.57 -17.97 -8.86
CA GLU A 13 18.80 -17.33 -9.33
C GLU A 13 18.50 -16.00 -10.02
N ARG A 14 17.30 -15.87 -10.60
CA ARG A 14 16.83 -14.63 -11.21
C ARG A 14 16.52 -13.56 -10.16
N THR A 15 17.09 -12.37 -10.36
CA THR A 15 16.98 -11.28 -9.39
C THR A 15 15.56 -10.73 -9.28
N GLU A 16 14.82 -10.62 -10.40
CA GLU A 16 13.44 -10.11 -10.37
C GLU A 16 12.49 -11.00 -9.57
N ASP A 17 12.65 -12.31 -9.68
CA ASP A 17 11.84 -13.31 -8.98
C ASP A 17 12.12 -13.24 -7.48
N ARG A 18 13.39 -13.17 -7.08
CA ARG A 18 13.78 -12.94 -5.69
C ARG A 18 13.20 -11.65 -5.10
N ILE A 19 13.26 -10.54 -5.85
CA ILE A 19 12.69 -9.26 -5.43
C ILE A 19 11.18 -9.40 -5.23
N THR A 20 10.49 -10.05 -6.18
CA THR A 20 9.05 -10.23 -6.15
C THR A 20 8.61 -11.08 -4.97
N VAL A 21 9.27 -12.22 -4.73
CA VAL A 21 9.01 -13.10 -3.59
C VAL A 21 9.26 -12.35 -2.28
N THR A 22 10.39 -11.67 -2.15
CA THR A 22 10.75 -10.92 -0.93
C THR A 22 9.75 -9.79 -0.66
N SER A 23 9.35 -9.03 -1.69
CA SER A 23 8.36 -7.96 -1.59
C SER A 23 6.99 -8.49 -1.15
N THR A 24 6.57 -9.62 -1.73
CA THR A 24 5.31 -10.28 -1.39
C THR A 24 5.32 -10.77 0.07
N MET A 25 6.38 -11.48 0.47
CA MET A 25 6.57 -11.94 1.85
C MET A 25 6.59 -10.77 2.84
N ASN A 26 7.30 -9.68 2.52
CA ASN A 26 7.32 -8.47 3.34
C ASN A 26 5.92 -7.85 3.48
N THR A 27 5.13 -7.82 2.41
CA THR A 27 3.75 -7.29 2.44
C THR A 27 2.86 -8.14 3.34
N VAL A 28 2.93 -9.46 3.21
CA VAL A 28 2.19 -10.41 4.05
C VAL A 28 2.61 -10.26 5.52
N TYR A 29 3.91 -10.23 5.79
CA TYR A 29 4.44 -10.05 7.15
C TYR A 29 4.00 -8.72 7.77
N ARG A 30 4.12 -7.60 7.04
CA ARG A 30 3.67 -6.27 7.53
C ARG A 30 2.18 -6.25 7.84
N THR A 31 1.37 -6.91 7.01
CA THR A 31 -0.08 -7.02 7.22
C THR A 31 -0.39 -7.85 8.46
N HIS A 32 0.25 -9.01 8.61
CA HIS A 32 0.09 -9.88 9.78
C HIS A 32 0.54 -9.19 11.07
N LYS A 33 1.71 -8.55 11.07
CA LYS A 33 2.21 -7.72 12.16
C LYS A 33 1.26 -6.60 12.54
N ASN A 34 0.65 -5.92 11.56
CA ASN A 34 -0.35 -4.89 11.86
C ASN A 34 -1.60 -5.50 12.52
N ARG A 35 -2.09 -6.67 12.07
CA ARG A 35 -3.22 -7.34 12.71
C ARG A 35 -2.92 -7.73 14.17
N MET A 36 -1.72 -8.26 14.42
CA MET A 36 -1.26 -8.55 15.78
C MET A 36 -1.18 -7.29 16.65
N PHE A 37 -0.69 -6.19 16.09
CA PHE A 37 -0.64 -4.91 16.81
C PHE A 37 -2.04 -4.37 17.14
N GLN A 38 -3.00 -4.49 16.21
CA GLN A 38 -4.39 -4.11 16.47
C GLN A 38 -4.99 -4.95 17.60
N HIS A 39 -4.77 -6.27 17.59
CA HIS A 39 -5.20 -7.15 18.67
C HIS A 39 -4.58 -6.75 20.02
N TYR A 40 -3.26 -6.55 20.05
CA TYR A 40 -2.53 -6.08 21.24
C TYR A 40 -3.10 -4.75 21.77
N SER A 41 -3.42 -3.80 20.88
CA SER A 41 -3.84 -2.45 21.26
C SER A 41 -5.20 -2.37 21.95
N VAL A 42 -5.97 -3.46 21.99
CA VAL A 42 -7.25 -3.54 22.70
C VAL A 42 -7.03 -3.64 24.22
N PHE A 43 -5.88 -4.19 24.65
CA PHE A 43 -5.60 -4.45 26.05
C PHE A 43 -4.90 -3.27 26.70
N ASN A 44 -5.34 -2.89 27.90
CA ASN A 44 -4.76 -1.79 28.66
C ASN A 44 -3.67 -2.24 29.65
N SER A 45 -3.57 -3.55 29.91
CA SER A 45 -2.65 -4.11 30.90
C SER A 45 -1.78 -5.23 30.32
N LYS A 46 -0.55 -5.35 30.84
CA LYS A 46 0.41 -6.40 30.46
C LYS A 46 -0.13 -7.79 30.69
N GLU A 47 -0.70 -8.02 31.87
CA GLU A 47 -1.17 -9.35 32.30
C GLU A 47 -2.34 -9.84 31.46
N GLU A 48 -3.25 -8.94 31.08
CA GLU A 48 -4.38 -9.25 30.20
C GLU A 48 -3.90 -9.55 28.79
N ALA A 49 -3.02 -8.70 28.22
CA ALA A 49 -2.48 -8.91 26.88
C ALA A 49 -1.78 -10.27 26.76
N LEU A 50 -1.00 -10.70 27.75
CA LEU A 50 -0.29 -11.99 27.71
C LEU A 50 -1.22 -13.21 27.89
N LYS A 51 -2.38 -13.05 28.56
CA LYS A 51 -3.39 -14.12 28.70
C LYS A 51 -4.18 -14.36 27.41
N HIS A 52 -4.17 -13.39 26.50
CA HIS A 52 -4.88 -13.46 25.23
C HIS A 52 -3.90 -13.44 24.04
N PRO A 53 -3.27 -14.58 23.69
CA PRO A 53 -2.49 -14.71 22.45
C PRO A 53 -3.31 -14.42 21.20
N TYR A 54 -2.64 -13.92 20.16
CA TYR A 54 -3.25 -13.81 18.83
C TYR A 54 -3.63 -15.21 18.30
N PRO A 55 -4.72 -15.36 17.51
CA PRO A 55 -5.13 -16.65 16.96
C PRO A 55 -3.99 -17.39 16.25
N ASP A 56 -3.93 -18.71 16.44
CA ASP A 56 -2.94 -19.61 15.85
C ASP A 56 -1.47 -19.38 16.27
N MET A 57 -1.24 -18.60 17.35
CA MET A 57 0.09 -18.35 17.91
C MET A 57 0.25 -18.99 19.28
N ASN A 58 1.43 -19.57 19.56
CA ASN A 58 1.71 -20.12 20.88
C ASN A 58 2.05 -19.00 21.90
N LYS A 59 2.04 -19.32 23.20
CA LYS A 59 2.27 -18.33 24.26
C LYS A 59 3.68 -17.74 24.24
N GLU A 60 4.69 -18.52 23.85
CA GLU A 60 6.08 -18.09 23.81
C GLU A 60 6.32 -17.11 22.67
N GLU A 61 5.80 -17.42 21.48
CA GLU A 61 5.79 -16.54 20.32
C GLU A 61 5.05 -15.24 20.60
N TRP A 62 3.87 -15.33 21.24
CA TRP A 62 3.10 -14.15 21.61
C TRP A 62 3.85 -13.25 22.60
N THR A 63 4.57 -13.85 23.55
CA THR A 63 5.41 -13.08 24.49
C THR A 63 6.50 -12.30 23.75
N ARG A 64 7.17 -12.90 22.76
CA ARG A 64 8.16 -12.19 21.93
C ARG A 64 7.54 -11.05 21.12
N VAL A 65 6.33 -11.26 20.60
CA VAL A 65 5.58 -10.23 19.87
C VAL A 65 5.16 -9.09 20.81
N TYR A 66 4.73 -9.41 22.02
CA TYR A 66 4.43 -8.44 23.07
C TYR A 66 5.66 -7.58 23.37
N ASP A 67 6.82 -8.20 23.62
CA ASP A 67 8.07 -7.50 23.90
C ASP A 67 8.48 -6.57 22.75
N LEU A 68 8.29 -7.01 21.50
CA LEU A 68 8.49 -6.17 20.31
C LEU A 68 7.59 -4.93 20.30
N PHE A 69 6.33 -5.05 20.71
CA PHE A 69 5.39 -3.93 20.73
C PHE A 69 5.61 -2.98 21.92
N VAL A 70 6.06 -3.50 23.06
CA VAL A 70 6.39 -2.66 24.23
C VAL A 70 7.72 -1.94 24.05
N ASN A 71 8.63 -2.46 23.22
CA ASN A 71 9.90 -1.83 22.92
C ASN A 71 9.74 -0.35 22.55
N GLU A 72 10.44 0.52 23.27
CA GLU A 72 10.41 1.97 23.10
C GLU A 72 10.77 2.40 21.68
N GLU A 73 11.71 1.72 21.02
CA GLU A 73 12.08 2.06 19.65
C GLU A 73 10.89 1.85 18.70
N PHE A 74 10.15 0.77 18.89
CA PHE A 74 8.96 0.47 18.11
C PHE A 74 7.88 1.54 18.34
N GLN A 75 7.61 1.87 19.59
CA GLN A 75 6.63 2.89 19.97
C GLN A 75 6.99 4.26 19.40
N ARG A 76 8.26 4.68 19.51
CA ARG A 76 8.77 5.93 18.95
C ARG A 76 8.58 5.98 17.44
N ARG A 77 8.92 4.90 16.73
CA ARG A 77 8.75 4.82 15.27
C ARG A 77 7.28 4.87 14.87
N SER A 78 6.41 4.21 15.64
CA SER A 78 4.96 4.22 15.45
C SER A 78 4.38 5.62 15.61
N ALA A 79 4.76 6.34 16.67
CA ALA A 79 4.34 7.73 16.91
C ALA A 79 4.73 8.66 15.76
N ILE A 80 5.99 8.62 15.32
CA ILE A 80 6.48 9.43 14.19
C ILE A 80 5.70 9.10 12.91
N ASN A 81 5.46 7.83 12.62
CA ASN A 81 4.72 7.43 11.43
C ASN A 81 3.26 7.90 11.47
N LYS A 82 2.64 7.91 12.66
CA LYS A 82 1.28 8.42 12.87
C LYS A 82 1.21 9.92 12.63
N GLU A 83 2.17 10.68 13.16
CA GLU A 83 2.29 12.12 12.91
C GLU A 83 2.55 12.44 11.43
N ASN A 84 3.45 11.71 10.79
CA ASN A 84 3.73 11.87 9.36
C ASN A 84 2.48 11.62 8.50
N ARG A 85 1.67 10.61 8.87
CA ARG A 85 0.41 10.33 8.20
C ARG A 85 -0.63 11.44 8.44
N ALA A 86 -0.66 12.04 9.63
CA ALA A 86 -1.53 13.18 9.93
C ALA A 86 -1.14 14.46 9.16
N LYS A 87 0.16 14.63 8.85
CA LYS A 87 0.69 15.76 8.04
C LYS A 87 0.41 15.61 6.53
N LEU A 88 -0.03 14.44 6.07
CA LEU A 88 -0.27 14.19 4.65
C LEU A 88 -1.49 14.98 4.16
N LYS A 89 -1.26 16.06 3.40
CA LYS A 89 -2.33 16.94 2.87
C LYS A 89 -3.10 16.33 1.68
N ILE A 90 -2.42 15.50 0.88
CA ILE A 90 -3.00 14.90 -0.32
C ILE A 90 -3.24 13.42 -0.04
N VAL A 91 -4.50 13.05 0.14
CA VAL A 91 -4.92 11.66 0.25
C VAL A 91 -5.24 11.14 -1.14
N HIS A 92 -4.69 9.98 -1.51
CA HIS A 92 -5.07 9.32 -2.76
C HIS A 92 -6.56 8.93 -2.70
N THR A 93 -7.40 9.65 -3.43
CA THR A 93 -8.87 9.49 -3.43
C THR A 93 -9.34 8.28 -4.24
N SER A 94 -8.49 7.73 -5.09
CA SER A 94 -8.84 6.58 -5.95
C SER A 94 -8.81 5.23 -5.22
N GLY A 95 -8.43 5.19 -3.95
CA GLY A 95 -8.38 3.96 -3.14
C GLY A 95 -7.45 2.91 -3.76
N ALA A 96 -7.89 1.65 -3.83
CA ALA A 96 -7.14 0.54 -4.44
C ALA A 96 -7.27 0.47 -5.98
N ARG A 97 -7.94 1.45 -6.61
CA ARG A 97 -8.12 1.44 -8.06
C ARG A 97 -6.83 1.87 -8.73
N SER A 98 -6.35 1.06 -9.67
CA SER A 98 -5.28 1.48 -10.57
C SER A 98 -5.71 2.71 -11.37
N PHE A 99 -4.74 3.51 -11.79
CA PHE A 99 -4.97 4.67 -12.66
C PHE A 99 -5.84 4.32 -13.88
N GLN A 100 -5.55 3.19 -14.52
CA GLN A 100 -6.35 2.67 -15.65
C GLN A 100 -7.82 2.42 -15.28
N ARG A 101 -8.09 1.88 -14.08
CA ARG A 101 -9.47 1.62 -13.63
C ARG A 101 -10.21 2.90 -13.29
N VAL A 102 -9.52 3.89 -12.73
CA VAL A 102 -10.08 5.23 -12.50
C VAL A 102 -10.45 5.88 -13.83
N ARG A 103 -9.53 5.84 -14.80
CA ARG A 103 -9.74 6.34 -16.17
C ARG A 103 -10.94 5.67 -16.85
N ALA A 104 -11.04 4.34 -16.80
CA ALA A 104 -12.16 3.61 -17.38
C ALA A 104 -13.52 4.01 -16.76
N LEU A 105 -13.56 4.26 -15.44
CA LEU A 105 -14.78 4.73 -14.77
C LEU A 105 -15.14 6.17 -15.14
N LEU A 106 -14.15 7.05 -15.29
CA LEU A 106 -14.37 8.42 -15.75
C LEU A 106 -14.96 8.45 -17.17
N VAL A 107 -14.39 7.67 -18.09
CA VAL A 107 -14.91 7.53 -19.46
C VAL A 107 -16.35 7.03 -19.47
N ARG A 108 -16.68 6.02 -18.65
CA ARG A 108 -18.08 5.54 -18.52
C ARG A 108 -19.01 6.62 -17.97
N LYS A 109 -18.59 7.36 -16.95
CA LYS A 109 -19.40 8.44 -16.34
C LYS A 109 -19.64 9.61 -17.30
N ASN A 110 -18.67 9.88 -18.17
CA ASN A 110 -18.71 10.99 -19.13
C ASN A 110 -19.25 10.56 -20.51
N GLY A 111 -19.96 9.43 -20.60
CA GLY A 111 -20.63 9.01 -21.84
C GLY A 111 -19.67 8.64 -22.98
N GLY A 112 -18.47 8.14 -22.66
CA GLY A 112 -17.46 7.75 -23.66
C GLY A 112 -16.40 8.82 -23.94
N VAL A 113 -16.53 10.03 -23.37
CA VAL A 113 -15.54 11.10 -23.55
C VAL A 113 -14.47 11.04 -22.45
N THR A 114 -13.20 11.13 -22.83
CA THR A 114 -12.06 11.20 -21.89
C THR A 114 -11.91 12.60 -21.27
N VAL A 115 -12.96 13.11 -20.63
CA VAL A 115 -12.85 14.29 -19.75
C VAL A 115 -12.31 13.82 -18.40
N ALA A 116 -11.16 14.34 -18.01
CA ALA A 116 -10.50 13.99 -16.76
C ALA A 116 -10.99 14.88 -15.60
N ALA A 117 -11.22 16.17 -15.87
CA ALA A 117 -11.72 17.12 -14.89
C ALA A 117 -12.59 18.21 -15.55
N ARG A 118 -13.50 18.81 -14.77
CA ARG A 118 -14.20 20.03 -15.16
C ARG A 118 -13.95 21.10 -14.10
N VAL A 119 -13.29 22.18 -14.47
CA VAL A 119 -12.91 23.29 -13.59
C VAL A 119 -13.48 24.56 -14.20
N GLU A 120 -14.28 25.30 -13.43
CA GLU A 120 -14.89 26.57 -13.87
C GLU A 120 -15.63 26.49 -15.23
N GLY A 121 -16.31 25.37 -15.48
CA GLY A 121 -17.07 25.13 -16.71
C GLY A 121 -16.23 24.61 -17.89
N LYS A 122 -14.90 24.72 -17.84
CA LYS A 122 -13.98 24.16 -18.83
C LYS A 122 -13.75 22.66 -18.57
N SER A 123 -13.79 21.86 -19.62
CA SER A 123 -13.44 20.43 -19.58
C SER A 123 -11.98 20.25 -19.95
N TYR A 124 -11.24 19.51 -19.13
CA TYR A 124 -9.85 19.16 -19.35
C TYR A 124 -9.73 17.66 -19.60
N THR A 125 -8.99 17.29 -20.62
CA THR A 125 -8.54 15.92 -20.89
C THR A 125 -7.32 15.57 -20.03
N GLU A 126 -7.05 14.28 -19.84
CA GLU A 126 -5.86 13.85 -19.09
C GLU A 126 -4.57 14.41 -19.69
N VAL A 127 -4.49 14.50 -21.02
CA VAL A 127 -3.30 15.01 -21.74
C VAL A 127 -3.07 16.48 -21.44
N GLU A 128 -4.12 17.30 -21.41
CA GLU A 128 -4.04 18.72 -21.06
C GLU A 128 -3.60 18.91 -19.60
N ILE A 129 -4.17 18.13 -18.67
CA ILE A 129 -3.76 18.16 -17.25
C ILE A 129 -2.29 17.75 -17.10
N PHE A 130 -1.86 16.67 -17.75
CA PHE A 130 -0.46 16.24 -17.66
C PHE A 130 0.49 17.23 -18.31
N ALA A 131 0.13 17.83 -19.45
CA ALA A 131 0.93 18.86 -20.11
C ALA A 131 1.04 20.13 -19.25
N GLU A 132 -0.02 20.52 -18.55
CA GLU A 132 -0.03 21.69 -17.67
C GLU A 132 0.74 21.43 -16.36
N VAL A 133 0.58 20.25 -15.75
CA VAL A 133 1.20 19.92 -14.45
C VAL A 133 2.65 19.46 -14.58
N LEU A 134 2.95 18.62 -15.58
CA LEU A 134 4.28 18.03 -15.77
C LEU A 134 5.10 18.73 -16.87
N GLY A 135 4.48 19.66 -17.59
CA GLY A 135 5.05 20.25 -18.80
C GLY A 135 4.92 19.33 -20.01
N THR A 136 4.96 19.90 -21.21
CA THR A 136 5.20 19.12 -22.43
C THR A 136 6.67 18.72 -22.47
N LYS A 137 6.97 17.44 -22.74
CA LYS A 137 8.34 17.03 -23.05
C LYS A 137 8.88 17.97 -24.12
N GLY A 138 9.92 18.74 -23.80
CA GLY A 138 10.67 19.50 -24.78
C GLY A 138 11.13 18.52 -25.85
N VAL A 139 10.83 18.81 -27.11
CA VAL A 139 11.43 18.10 -28.23
C VAL A 139 12.94 18.27 -28.04
N MET A 140 13.64 17.17 -27.75
CA MET A 140 15.10 17.18 -27.70
C MET A 140 15.59 17.79 -29.01
N CYS A 141 16.45 18.81 -28.91
CA CYS A 141 17.12 19.42 -30.04
C CYS A 141 17.62 18.32 -31.00
N GLU A 142 17.29 18.47 -32.27
CA GLU A 142 17.98 17.77 -33.34
C GLU A 142 19.48 18.05 -33.21
N VAL A 143 20.27 16.97 -33.33
CA VAL A 143 21.73 16.94 -33.21
C VAL A 143 22.38 17.76 -34.31
#